data_AF-A0A0G0HZY2-F1
#
_entry.id   AF-A0A0G0HZY2-F1
#
_cell.length_a   1.000
_cell.length_b   1.000
_cell.length_c   1.000
_cell.angle_alpha   90.00
_cell.angle_beta   90.00
_cell.angle_gamma   90.00
#
_symmetry.space_group_name_H-M   'P 1'
#
loop_
_entity.id
_entity.type
_entity.pdbx_description
1 polymer ?
#
loop_
_entity_poly.entity_id
_entity_poly.type
_entity_poly.pdbx_seq_one_letter_code
_entity_poly.pdbx_strand_id
1 'polypeptide(L)'
;MKKKIFFSTLIFSAAFMSAGILKINFANALLLPATGWDWGGSEDANLPGSAGVIDGNETGIGWVSFDPNNPGAGGGSYGVNIPTEDGAVTGYAWSSNLQSYIDFAPHLGCPTEKYAGQCDAYPDGGLTKSDVTRKGNQLVGWARIVGIAMAKAANNSGDPDEDGWISLDPGSESFVVTIAEDGKTNGVGWAGKTLGGMSFESVEVATAPRVTLDVLPYAYLEPGQTFALNPKTTSITWTIADKDIKTCTRSCSDGTNTLNCTGWTGNDSIVNGNADVSVPASKVIYTLECKDVYDLITTKTAEVNYGCSVGVCETNTLKCKAHSGTFFAVTSGDDASCKGGCESDSDCVLRQGSNWREVAP
;
A
#
# COMPACT_ATOMS: atom_id res chain seq x y z
N MET A 1 45.33 27.33 1.22
CA MET A 1 44.10 26.80 0.60
C MET A 1 43.91 25.29 0.78
N LYS A 2 44.83 24.41 0.34
CA LYS A 2 44.64 22.93 0.32
C LYS A 2 43.92 22.30 1.53
N LYS A 3 44.29 22.64 2.78
CA LYS A 3 43.64 22.11 4.00
C LYS A 3 42.14 22.43 4.13
N LYS A 4 41.66 23.60 3.63
CA LYS A 4 40.24 23.97 3.68
C LYS A 4 39.39 23.17 2.69
N ILE A 5 39.93 22.89 1.51
CA ILE A 5 39.26 22.08 0.47
C ILE A 5 39.06 20.65 0.99
N PHE A 6 40.12 20.02 1.50
CA PHE A 6 40.06 18.66 2.04
C PHE A 6 39.00 18.51 3.15
N PHE A 7 38.93 19.46 4.10
CA PHE A 7 37.95 19.42 5.18
C PHE A 7 36.51 19.59 4.67
N SER A 8 36.30 20.44 3.65
CA SER A 8 34.99 20.62 3.01
C SER A 8 34.53 19.36 2.28
N THR A 9 35.44 18.68 1.56
CA THR A 9 35.13 17.41 0.88
C THR A 9 34.78 16.32 1.90
N LEU A 10 35.51 16.24 3.01
CA LEU A 10 35.27 15.22 4.05
C LEU A 10 33.91 15.38 4.73
N ILE A 11 33.49 16.63 5.02
CA ILE A 11 32.14 16.93 5.54
C ILE A 11 31.06 16.59 4.51
N PHE A 12 31.27 16.93 3.24
CA PHE A 12 30.33 16.61 2.16
C PHE A 12 30.16 15.11 1.99
N SER A 13 31.26 14.34 1.92
CA SER A 13 31.21 12.88 1.86
C SER A 13 30.54 12.27 3.09
N ALA A 14 30.78 12.79 4.29
CA ALA A 14 30.11 12.32 5.51
C ALA A 14 28.59 12.54 5.47
N ALA A 15 28.13 13.70 4.99
CA ALA A 15 26.70 14.01 4.83
C ALA A 15 26.00 13.13 3.78
N PHE A 16 26.68 12.81 2.67
CA PHE A 16 26.15 11.89 1.67
C PHE A 16 26.15 10.43 2.15
N MET A 17 27.16 10.00 2.92
CA MET A 17 27.18 8.66 3.53
C MET A 17 26.07 8.51 4.57
N SER A 18 25.84 9.50 5.44
CA SER A 18 24.74 9.42 6.43
C SER A 18 23.36 9.44 5.77
N ALA A 19 23.15 10.25 4.73
CA ALA A 19 21.91 10.22 3.94
C ALA A 19 21.69 8.87 3.24
N GLY A 20 22.75 8.24 2.72
CA GLY A 20 22.70 6.90 2.12
C GLY A 20 22.33 5.81 3.13
N ILE A 21 22.97 5.79 4.30
CA ILE A 21 22.69 4.84 5.38
C ILE A 21 21.24 4.97 5.88
N LEU A 22 20.76 6.20 6.06
CA LEU A 22 19.36 6.45 6.44
C LEU A 22 18.39 5.89 5.40
N LYS A 23 18.64 6.12 4.10
CA LYS A 23 17.75 5.64 3.03
C LYS A 23 17.67 4.11 2.96
N ILE A 24 18.77 3.40 3.20
CA ILE A 24 18.80 1.93 3.22
C ILE A 24 18.03 1.39 4.43
N ASN A 25 18.19 1.99 5.62
CA ASN A 25 17.46 1.58 6.81
C ASN A 25 15.95 1.86 6.71
N PHE A 26 15.53 2.96 6.07
CA PHE A 26 14.11 3.22 5.80
C PHE A 26 13.50 2.24 4.79
N ALA A 27 14.25 1.86 3.75
CA ALA A 27 13.80 0.83 2.82
C ALA A 27 13.54 -0.50 3.55
N ASN A 28 14.47 -0.95 4.40
CA ASN A 28 14.32 -2.21 5.13
C ASN A 28 13.30 -2.16 6.30
N ALA A 29 12.90 -0.97 6.76
CA ALA A 29 11.93 -0.81 7.85
C ALA A 29 10.46 -0.72 7.38
N LEU A 30 10.22 -0.37 6.10
CA LEU A 30 8.90 -0.36 5.47
C LEU A 30 8.50 -1.71 4.86
N LEU A 31 9.35 -2.72 5.07
CA LEU A 31 9.36 -3.99 4.36
C LEU A 31 9.17 -5.11 5.37
N LEU A 32 7.90 -5.37 5.68
CA LEU A 32 7.52 -6.32 6.71
C LEU A 32 7.50 -7.74 6.15
N PRO A 33 7.99 -8.73 6.93
CA PRO A 33 7.84 -10.11 6.54
C PRO A 33 6.34 -10.43 6.49
N ALA A 34 5.92 -11.04 5.38
CA ALA A 34 4.66 -11.74 5.34
C ALA A 34 4.72 -12.88 6.38
N THR A 35 3.59 -13.11 7.06
CA THR A 35 3.50 -14.09 8.14
C THR A 35 2.56 -15.22 7.74
N GLY A 36 2.49 -16.28 8.55
CA GLY A 36 1.65 -17.44 8.24
C GLY A 36 2.35 -18.51 7.41
N TRP A 37 1.55 -19.44 6.91
CA TRP A 37 1.99 -20.72 6.38
C TRP A 37 1.29 -21.04 5.06
N ASP A 38 2.08 -21.36 4.06
CA ASP A 38 1.58 -21.92 2.81
C ASP A 38 1.77 -23.43 2.78
N TRP A 39 1.05 -24.10 1.90
CA TRP A 39 1.17 -25.54 1.67
C TRP A 39 1.23 -25.82 0.18
N GLY A 40 2.23 -26.59 -0.26
CA GLY A 40 2.31 -27.07 -1.63
C GLY A 40 2.51 -28.58 -1.69
N GLY A 41 1.62 -29.27 -2.39
CA GLY A 41 1.67 -30.71 -2.60
C GLY A 41 1.11 -31.07 -3.95
N SER A 42 1.57 -32.19 -4.51
CA SER A 42 0.94 -32.76 -5.69
C SER A 42 -0.37 -33.46 -5.33
N GLU A 43 -1.21 -33.56 -6.37
CA GLU A 43 -2.46 -34.31 -6.48
C GLU A 43 -2.39 -35.23 -7.72
N ASP A 44 -3.37 -36.14 -7.86
CA ASP A 44 -3.38 -37.37 -8.70
C ASP A 44 -2.66 -38.57 -8.06
N ALA A 45 -3.40 -39.67 -7.95
CA ALA A 45 -2.95 -40.96 -7.44
C ALA A 45 -1.92 -41.67 -8.35
N ASN A 46 -1.58 -41.07 -9.50
CA ASN A 46 -0.55 -41.53 -10.44
C ASN A 46 0.66 -40.58 -10.53
N LEU A 47 0.62 -39.40 -9.89
CA LEU A 47 1.75 -38.50 -9.62
C LEU A 47 1.62 -37.92 -8.19
N PRO A 48 2.31 -38.51 -7.20
CA PRO A 48 1.83 -38.70 -5.83
C PRO A 48 1.06 -37.56 -5.13
N GLY A 49 -0.28 -37.68 -5.17
CA GLY A 49 -1.32 -37.10 -4.30
C GLY A 49 -2.71 -37.70 -4.60
N SER A 50 -3.84 -36.99 -4.45
CA SER A 50 -5.18 -37.52 -4.85
C SER A 50 -6.39 -36.57 -5.02
N ALA A 51 -6.37 -35.31 -4.55
CA ALA A 51 -7.54 -34.55 -4.09
C ALA A 51 -8.34 -35.30 -3.02
N GLY A 52 -7.60 -35.78 -2.02
CA GLY A 52 -8.07 -36.59 -0.90
C GLY A 52 -7.57 -35.97 0.39
N VAL A 53 -8.41 -36.02 1.44
CA VAL A 53 -8.17 -35.49 2.79
C VAL A 53 -6.68 -35.47 3.15
N ILE A 54 -6.14 -34.29 3.41
CA ILE A 54 -4.73 -34.11 3.85
C ILE A 54 -4.49 -35.04 5.05
N ASP A 55 -3.76 -36.13 4.81
CA ASP A 55 -3.50 -37.22 5.74
C ASP A 55 -2.03 -37.30 6.16
N GLY A 56 -1.17 -36.48 5.53
CA GLY A 56 0.25 -36.36 5.82
C GLY A 56 1.15 -37.27 4.97
N ASN A 57 0.60 -37.94 3.95
CA ASN A 57 1.34 -38.80 3.02
C ASN A 57 1.52 -38.16 1.62
N GLU A 58 1.30 -36.86 1.50
CA GLU A 58 1.44 -36.12 0.24
C GLU A 58 2.92 -35.88 -0.11
N THR A 59 3.24 -35.85 -1.41
CA THR A 59 4.58 -35.46 -1.86
C THR A 59 4.57 -34.06 -2.46
N GLY A 60 5.69 -33.34 -2.33
CA GLY A 60 5.83 -31.99 -2.87
C GLY A 60 6.60 -31.07 -1.93
N ILE A 61 6.19 -29.81 -1.86
CA ILE A 61 6.85 -28.73 -1.13
C ILE A 61 6.55 -28.81 0.38
N GLY A 62 5.41 -29.38 0.77
CA GLY A 62 4.91 -29.44 2.14
C GLY A 62 4.54 -28.06 2.70
N TRP A 63 4.63 -27.94 4.02
CA TRP A 63 4.42 -26.67 4.72
C TRP A 63 5.60 -25.72 4.52
N VAL A 64 5.28 -24.48 4.14
CA VAL A 64 6.21 -23.39 3.88
C VAL A 64 5.94 -22.26 4.85
N SER A 65 6.92 -21.91 5.68
CA SER A 65 6.84 -20.79 6.60
C SER A 65 7.42 -19.53 5.99
N PHE A 66 6.69 -18.41 6.09
CA PHE A 66 7.15 -17.09 5.62
C PHE A 66 7.84 -16.27 6.71
N ASP A 67 7.68 -16.63 7.99
CA ASP A 67 8.32 -15.99 9.16
C ASP A 67 9.02 -17.04 10.05
N PRO A 68 10.32 -16.89 10.40
CA PRO A 68 11.03 -17.81 11.30
C PRO A 68 10.45 -17.91 12.73
N ASN A 69 9.61 -16.97 13.14
CA ASN A 69 8.93 -16.94 14.43
C ASN A 69 7.62 -17.75 14.45
N ASN A 70 7.15 -18.22 13.29
CA ASN A 70 5.96 -19.07 13.19
C ASN A 70 6.12 -20.36 14.05
N PRO A 71 5.10 -20.77 14.83
CA PRO A 71 5.16 -21.99 15.63
C PRO A 71 5.43 -23.24 14.77
N GLY A 72 6.58 -23.89 14.98
CA GLY A 72 6.99 -25.10 14.24
C GLY A 72 7.93 -24.84 13.06
N ALA A 73 8.28 -23.59 12.76
CA ALA A 73 9.01 -23.19 11.56
C ALA A 73 10.53 -23.48 11.54
N GLY A 74 11.03 -24.32 12.46
CA GLY A 74 12.45 -24.67 12.62
C GLY A 74 13.32 -23.54 13.20
N GLY A 75 12.85 -22.29 13.18
CA GLY A 75 13.62 -21.11 13.54
C GLY A 75 14.64 -20.72 12.47
N GLY A 76 15.40 -19.65 12.72
CA GLY A 76 16.46 -19.18 11.83
C GLY A 76 16.40 -17.67 11.60
N SER A 77 17.02 -17.22 10.50
CA SER A 77 16.96 -15.84 10.02
C SER A 77 16.60 -15.87 8.55
N TYR A 78 15.29 -15.89 8.30
CA TYR A 78 14.67 -15.76 6.98
C TYR A 78 13.43 -14.87 7.12
N GLY A 79 12.65 -14.73 6.05
CA GLY A 79 11.52 -13.84 5.97
C GLY A 79 11.25 -13.51 4.51
N VAL A 80 10.00 -13.65 4.05
CA VAL A 80 9.60 -13.15 2.73
C VAL A 80 8.98 -11.79 2.94
N ASN A 81 9.58 -10.77 2.37
CA ASN A 81 9.09 -9.40 2.44
C ASN A 81 8.34 -9.05 1.15
N ILE A 82 7.07 -8.67 1.30
CA ILE A 82 6.19 -8.24 0.20
C ILE A 82 5.87 -6.75 0.43
N PRO A 83 6.20 -5.85 -0.51
CA PRO A 83 5.94 -4.41 -0.35
C PRO A 83 4.43 -4.11 -0.32
N THR A 84 4.06 -3.00 0.31
CA THR A 84 2.67 -2.49 0.36
C THR A 84 2.20 -1.91 -0.99
N GLU A 85 3.12 -1.51 -1.85
CA GLU A 85 2.91 -0.96 -3.20
C GLU A 85 3.65 -1.81 -4.26
N ASP A 86 3.51 -1.46 -5.54
CA ASP A 86 4.23 -2.10 -6.65
C ASP A 86 5.75 -2.11 -6.42
N GLY A 87 6.36 -3.30 -6.42
CA GLY A 87 7.78 -3.44 -6.10
C GLY A 87 8.25 -4.89 -6.00
N ALA A 88 9.56 -5.07 -5.89
CA ALA A 88 10.17 -6.39 -5.76
C ALA A 88 9.79 -7.04 -4.41
N VAL A 89 9.40 -8.30 -4.45
CA VAL A 89 9.32 -9.19 -3.28
C VAL A 89 10.72 -9.76 -3.06
N THR A 90 11.12 -9.89 -1.79
CA THR A 90 12.51 -10.25 -1.46
C THR A 90 12.57 -11.22 -0.29
N GLY A 91 13.69 -11.95 -0.18
CA GLY A 91 13.95 -12.83 0.95
C GLY A 91 13.47 -14.25 0.71
N TYR A 92 13.31 -14.99 1.80
CA TYR A 92 13.23 -16.45 1.78
C TYR A 92 12.11 -16.97 2.67
N ALA A 93 11.33 -17.91 2.16
CA ALA A 93 10.50 -18.80 2.97
C ALA A 93 11.24 -20.12 3.24
N TRP A 94 10.81 -20.89 4.23
CA TRP A 94 11.42 -22.18 4.60
C TRP A 94 10.42 -23.32 4.51
N SER A 95 10.77 -24.39 3.78
CA SER A 95 10.07 -25.67 3.82
C SER A 95 10.81 -26.67 4.70
N SER A 96 10.12 -27.21 5.69
CA SER A 96 10.62 -28.30 6.53
C SER A 96 10.66 -29.64 5.78
N ASN A 97 9.69 -29.89 4.90
CA ASN A 97 9.63 -31.11 4.08
C ASN A 97 10.80 -31.19 3.09
N LEU A 98 11.12 -30.08 2.41
CA LEU A 98 12.26 -30.00 1.50
C LEU A 98 13.60 -29.78 2.22
N GLN A 99 13.57 -29.45 3.51
CA GLN A 99 14.71 -28.97 4.30
C GLN A 99 15.47 -27.85 3.56
N SER A 100 14.72 -26.92 2.97
CA SER A 100 15.30 -25.90 2.10
C SER A 100 14.50 -24.60 2.03
N TYR A 101 15.18 -23.56 1.55
CA TYR A 101 14.60 -22.25 1.34
C TYR A 101 13.94 -22.13 -0.04
N ILE A 102 12.91 -21.28 -0.09
CA ILE A 102 12.30 -20.77 -1.31
C ILE A 102 12.67 -19.29 -1.42
N ASP A 103 13.47 -18.96 -2.42
CA ASP A 103 13.97 -17.61 -2.69
C ASP A 103 12.99 -16.87 -3.61
N PHE A 104 12.50 -15.71 -3.18
CA PHE A 104 11.58 -14.87 -3.94
C PHE A 104 12.30 -13.85 -4.83
N ALA A 105 13.62 -13.66 -4.62
CA ALA A 105 14.48 -12.76 -5.40
C ALA A 105 15.70 -13.45 -6.05
N PRO A 106 15.52 -14.59 -6.77
CA PRO A 106 16.61 -15.49 -7.15
C PRO A 106 17.68 -14.90 -8.07
N HIS A 107 17.40 -13.81 -8.82
CA HIS A 107 18.44 -13.16 -9.65
C HIS A 107 19.50 -12.41 -8.82
N LEU A 108 19.25 -12.13 -7.54
CA LEU A 108 20.22 -11.51 -6.64
C LEU A 108 21.35 -12.48 -6.23
N GLY A 109 21.24 -13.74 -6.65
CA GLY A 109 22.19 -14.80 -6.38
C GLY A 109 21.83 -15.57 -5.12
N CYS A 110 21.77 -16.90 -5.23
CA CYS A 110 21.47 -17.77 -4.09
C CYS A 110 22.43 -17.52 -2.90
N PRO A 111 21.96 -17.71 -1.64
CA PRO A 111 22.53 -17.11 -0.43
C PRO A 111 23.94 -17.58 0.00
N THR A 112 24.65 -18.34 -0.83
CA THR A 112 26.06 -18.67 -0.61
C THR A 112 26.85 -18.56 -1.91
N GLU A 113 28.04 -17.95 -1.84
CA GLU A 113 28.97 -17.76 -2.97
C GLU A 113 29.27 -19.05 -3.76
N LYS A 114 29.11 -20.21 -3.11
CA LYS A 114 29.31 -21.54 -3.67
C LYS A 114 28.34 -21.89 -4.82
N TYR A 115 27.19 -21.21 -4.94
CA TYR A 115 26.15 -21.53 -5.93
C TYR A 115 25.72 -20.32 -6.79
N ALA A 116 26.52 -19.25 -6.82
CA ALA A 116 26.32 -18.13 -7.73
C ALA A 116 26.22 -18.63 -9.19
N GLY A 117 25.24 -18.13 -9.96
CA GLY A 117 24.97 -18.57 -11.33
C GLY A 117 24.00 -19.75 -11.48
N GLN A 118 23.66 -20.47 -10.40
CA GLN A 118 22.78 -21.66 -10.45
C GLN A 118 21.29 -21.31 -10.27
N CYS A 119 21.01 -20.10 -9.81
CA CYS A 119 19.67 -19.58 -9.55
C CYS A 119 19.21 -18.56 -10.61
N ASP A 120 20.11 -18.17 -11.51
CA ASP A 120 19.93 -17.21 -12.60
C ASP A 120 19.20 -17.81 -13.83
N ALA A 121 19.08 -19.14 -13.89
CA ALA A 121 18.58 -19.90 -15.04
C ALA A 121 17.06 -20.15 -14.97
N TYR A 122 16.27 -19.11 -15.27
CA TYR A 122 14.80 -19.18 -15.41
C TYR A 122 14.37 -20.23 -16.44
N PRO A 123 13.21 -20.90 -16.22
CA PRO A 123 12.82 -22.12 -16.92
C PRO A 123 12.59 -21.95 -18.43
N ASP A 124 11.80 -20.94 -18.81
CA ASP A 124 11.10 -20.96 -20.11
C ASP A 124 11.80 -20.17 -21.24
N GLY A 125 13.06 -19.73 -21.04
CA GLY A 125 13.83 -18.95 -22.03
C GLY A 125 13.25 -17.58 -22.46
N GLY A 126 12.02 -17.25 -22.04
CA GLY A 126 11.18 -16.15 -22.50
C GLY A 126 11.41 -14.79 -21.83
N LEU A 127 10.60 -13.81 -22.26
CA LEU A 127 10.96 -12.39 -22.27
C LEU A 127 10.61 -11.56 -21.02
N THR A 128 10.09 -12.15 -19.94
CA THR A 128 9.89 -11.47 -18.64
C THR A 128 10.49 -12.28 -17.50
N LYS A 129 11.83 -12.39 -17.52
CA LYS A 129 12.64 -12.89 -16.41
C LYS A 129 12.61 -11.87 -15.27
N SER A 130 11.66 -12.02 -14.35
CA SER A 130 11.64 -11.27 -13.10
C SER A 130 11.49 -12.21 -11.91
N ASP A 131 12.18 -11.84 -10.83
CA ASP A 131 11.79 -12.16 -9.47
C ASP A 131 10.30 -11.95 -9.21
N VAL A 132 9.84 -12.50 -8.09
CA VAL A 132 8.51 -12.16 -7.60
C VAL A 132 8.41 -10.66 -7.37
N THR A 133 7.38 -10.06 -7.95
CA THR A 133 7.11 -8.61 -7.93
C THR A 133 5.64 -8.41 -7.63
N ARG A 134 5.30 -7.49 -6.73
CA ARG A 134 3.92 -7.03 -6.54
C ARG A 134 3.52 -6.10 -7.67
N LYS A 135 2.34 -6.33 -8.25
CA LYS A 135 1.68 -5.43 -9.21
C LYS A 135 0.21 -5.25 -8.79
N GLY A 136 -0.13 -4.08 -8.26
CA GLY A 136 -1.40 -3.82 -7.58
C GLY A 136 -1.65 -4.83 -6.45
N ASN A 137 -2.65 -5.68 -6.66
CA ASN A 137 -3.08 -6.72 -5.73
C ASN A 137 -2.68 -8.14 -6.22
N GLN A 138 -1.64 -8.26 -7.06
CA GLN A 138 -1.13 -9.55 -7.55
C GLN A 138 0.36 -9.70 -7.25
N LEU A 139 0.80 -10.93 -6.99
CA LEU A 139 2.20 -11.33 -7.04
C LEU A 139 2.46 -12.01 -8.38
N VAL A 140 3.49 -11.56 -9.10
CA VAL A 140 3.83 -12.11 -10.43
C VAL A 140 5.33 -12.37 -10.53
N GLY A 141 5.74 -13.29 -11.42
CA GLY A 141 7.14 -13.67 -11.58
C GLY A 141 7.44 -15.05 -10.98
N TRP A 142 8.71 -15.28 -10.63
CA TRP A 142 9.21 -16.61 -10.27
C TRP A 142 10.00 -16.65 -8.96
N ALA A 143 9.66 -17.60 -8.09
CA ALA A 143 10.44 -17.98 -6.92
C ALA A 143 11.20 -19.30 -7.16
N ARG A 144 12.28 -19.54 -6.40
CA ARG A 144 13.20 -20.67 -6.60
C ARG A 144 13.42 -21.50 -5.34
N ILE A 145 13.20 -22.81 -5.44
CA ILE A 145 13.57 -23.76 -4.38
C ILE A 145 15.09 -23.98 -4.43
N VAL A 146 15.79 -23.41 -3.44
CA VAL A 146 17.26 -23.33 -3.40
C VAL A 146 17.92 -24.71 -3.38
N GLY A 147 17.38 -25.66 -2.60
CA GLY A 147 17.90 -27.02 -2.49
C GLY A 147 17.83 -27.81 -3.80
N ILE A 148 16.79 -27.61 -4.59
CA ILE A 148 16.64 -28.25 -5.91
C ILE A 148 17.62 -27.62 -6.92
N ALA A 149 17.83 -26.29 -6.85
CA ALA A 149 18.86 -25.62 -7.64
C ALA A 149 20.28 -26.16 -7.32
N MET A 150 20.59 -26.32 -6.03
CA MET A 150 21.86 -26.89 -5.57
C MET A 150 22.03 -28.37 -5.98
N ALA A 151 20.96 -29.18 -5.94
CA ALA A 151 20.99 -30.56 -6.41
C ALA A 151 21.18 -30.67 -7.93
N LYS A 152 20.62 -29.74 -8.70
CA LYS A 152 20.77 -29.68 -10.17
C LYS A 152 22.23 -29.47 -10.57
N ALA A 153 22.96 -28.61 -9.86
CA ALA A 153 24.38 -28.38 -10.12
C ALA A 153 25.29 -29.58 -9.76
N ALA A 154 24.81 -30.49 -8.91
CA ALA A 154 25.42 -31.81 -8.71
C ALA A 154 25.03 -32.85 -9.78
N ASN A 155 24.30 -32.43 -10.83
CA ASN A 155 23.77 -33.25 -11.91
C ASN A 155 22.86 -34.39 -11.42
N ASN A 156 22.03 -34.11 -10.40
CA ASN A 156 21.32 -35.11 -9.60
C ASN A 156 19.84 -34.77 -9.32
N SER A 157 19.24 -33.86 -10.08
CA SER A 157 17.79 -33.59 -10.11
C SER A 157 17.30 -33.51 -11.57
N GLY A 158 15.98 -33.60 -11.77
CA GLY A 158 15.31 -34.05 -13.00
C GLY A 158 15.39 -33.14 -14.22
N ASP A 159 14.22 -32.80 -14.78
CA ASP A 159 14.16 -32.07 -16.04
C ASP A 159 14.76 -30.67 -15.84
N PRO A 160 15.81 -30.28 -16.59
CA PRO A 160 16.50 -29.03 -16.34
C PRO A 160 15.58 -27.80 -16.43
N ASP A 161 14.49 -27.88 -17.18
CA ASP A 161 13.80 -26.67 -17.66
C ASP A 161 12.56 -26.31 -16.84
N GLU A 162 12.14 -27.09 -15.84
CA GLU A 162 11.03 -26.72 -14.92
C GLU A 162 11.30 -26.99 -13.42
N ASP A 163 12.08 -28.03 -13.06
CA ASP A 163 12.13 -28.52 -11.67
C ASP A 163 12.68 -27.48 -10.66
N GLY A 164 11.88 -27.21 -9.62
CA GLY A 164 12.21 -26.33 -8.49
C GLY A 164 11.93 -24.85 -8.69
N TRP A 165 11.30 -24.45 -9.80
CA TRP A 165 10.77 -23.10 -10.02
C TRP A 165 9.29 -23.03 -9.60
N ILE A 166 8.86 -21.89 -9.07
CA ILE A 166 7.45 -21.62 -8.71
C ILE A 166 7.00 -20.35 -9.43
N SER A 167 6.02 -20.48 -10.33
CA SER A 167 5.40 -19.36 -11.05
C SER A 167 4.24 -18.79 -10.25
N LEU A 168 4.18 -17.47 -10.05
CA LEU A 168 3.03 -16.79 -9.44
C LEU A 168 2.12 -16.10 -10.46
N ASP A 169 2.55 -16.08 -11.73
CA ASP A 169 1.78 -15.64 -12.89
C ASP A 169 2.25 -16.42 -14.14
N PRO A 170 1.73 -17.65 -14.37
CA PRO A 170 2.05 -18.44 -15.55
C PRO A 170 1.18 -18.05 -16.76
N GLY A 171 0.55 -16.85 -16.77
CA GLY A 171 -0.36 -16.42 -17.83
C GLY A 171 -1.70 -17.18 -17.88
N SER A 172 -2.09 -17.83 -16.78
CA SER A 172 -3.37 -18.53 -16.63
C SER A 172 -4.10 -18.02 -15.40
N GLU A 173 -5.38 -17.66 -15.55
CA GLU A 173 -6.24 -17.15 -14.46
C GLU A 173 -6.38 -18.14 -13.29
N SER A 174 -6.09 -19.44 -13.50
CA SER A 174 -6.19 -20.48 -12.46
C SER A 174 -5.01 -20.52 -11.48
N PHE A 175 -3.92 -19.79 -11.75
CA PHE A 175 -2.67 -19.85 -10.98
C PHE A 175 -2.11 -18.46 -10.68
N VAL A 176 -2.99 -17.55 -10.23
CA VAL A 176 -2.64 -16.18 -9.86
C VAL A 176 -2.67 -16.07 -8.34
N VAL A 177 -1.59 -15.55 -7.75
CA VAL A 177 -1.58 -15.19 -6.33
C VAL A 177 -2.03 -13.74 -6.18
N THR A 178 -3.13 -13.53 -5.45
CA THR A 178 -3.72 -12.21 -5.18
C THR A 178 -3.54 -11.84 -3.72
N ILE A 179 -3.41 -10.54 -3.43
CA ILE A 179 -3.40 -9.97 -2.08
C ILE A 179 -4.77 -9.31 -1.88
N ALA A 180 -5.56 -9.84 -0.96
CA ALA A 180 -6.85 -9.30 -0.60
C ALA A 180 -6.71 -7.95 0.12
N GLU A 181 -7.83 -7.27 0.24
CA GLU A 181 -7.90 -5.94 0.85
C GLU A 181 -7.45 -5.93 2.32
N ASP A 182 -7.64 -7.02 3.06
CA ASP A 182 -7.20 -7.24 4.45
C ASP A 182 -5.79 -7.84 4.58
N GLY A 183 -5.02 -7.87 3.48
CA GLY A 183 -3.64 -8.36 3.46
C GLY A 183 -3.49 -9.88 3.29
N LYS A 184 -4.57 -10.66 3.38
CA LYS A 184 -4.54 -12.10 3.15
C LYS A 184 -4.22 -12.43 1.69
N THR A 185 -3.25 -13.30 1.44
CA THR A 185 -3.07 -13.83 0.09
C THR A 185 -4.11 -14.91 -0.23
N ASN A 186 -4.40 -15.08 -1.52
CA ASN A 186 -5.31 -16.11 -2.04
C ASN A 186 -4.78 -16.61 -3.39
N GLY A 187 -5.11 -17.85 -3.74
CA GLY A 187 -4.73 -18.48 -5.02
C GLY A 187 -3.51 -19.38 -4.91
N VAL A 188 -2.99 -19.81 -6.06
CA VAL A 188 -2.04 -20.92 -6.15
C VAL A 188 -0.88 -20.56 -7.08
N GLY A 189 0.35 -20.67 -6.58
CA GLY A 189 1.57 -20.66 -7.40
C GLY A 189 1.83 -22.04 -8.01
N TRP A 190 2.32 -22.09 -9.25
CA TRP A 190 2.56 -23.35 -9.98
C TRP A 190 4.02 -23.76 -9.95
N ALA A 191 4.33 -24.93 -9.38
CA ALA A 191 5.70 -25.44 -9.18
C ALA A 191 6.11 -26.54 -10.18
N GLY A 192 5.51 -26.55 -11.38
CA GLY A 192 5.77 -27.56 -12.40
C GLY A 192 5.15 -28.93 -12.09
N LYS A 193 5.37 -29.88 -13.00
CA LYS A 193 4.68 -31.19 -13.00
C LYS A 193 5.05 -32.09 -11.81
N THR A 194 6.21 -31.88 -11.20
CA THR A 194 6.77 -32.74 -10.14
C THR A 194 6.35 -32.31 -8.73
N LEU A 195 6.07 -31.03 -8.53
CA LEU A 195 5.79 -30.45 -7.20
C LEU A 195 4.35 -29.92 -7.05
N GLY A 196 3.62 -29.74 -8.15
CA GLY A 196 2.22 -29.36 -8.15
C GLY A 196 1.97 -27.89 -7.85
N GLY A 197 0.83 -27.61 -7.22
CA GLY A 197 0.45 -26.27 -6.80
C GLY A 197 0.91 -25.96 -5.37
N MET A 198 1.21 -24.69 -5.10
CA MET A 198 1.45 -24.14 -3.77
C MET A 198 0.34 -23.14 -3.45
N SER A 199 -0.51 -23.43 -2.47
CA SER A 199 -1.58 -22.52 -2.02
C SER A 199 -1.00 -21.40 -1.17
N PHE A 200 -1.44 -20.17 -1.46
CA PHE A 200 -1.09 -18.94 -0.75
C PHE A 200 -2.22 -18.46 0.19
N GLU A 201 -3.25 -19.27 0.44
CA GLU A 201 -4.47 -18.89 1.19
C GLU A 201 -4.28 -18.67 2.71
N SER A 202 -3.06 -18.85 3.23
CA SER A 202 -2.77 -18.76 4.68
C SER A 202 -1.49 -17.96 5.00
N VAL A 203 -1.05 -17.14 4.04
CA VAL A 203 -0.09 -16.06 4.25
C VAL A 203 -0.81 -14.72 4.41
N GLU A 204 -0.32 -13.91 5.35
CA GLU A 204 -0.80 -12.55 5.60
C GLU A 204 0.33 -11.55 5.33
N VAL A 205 0.10 -10.66 4.36
CA VAL A 205 0.96 -9.53 4.03
C VAL A 205 0.52 -8.33 4.85
N ALA A 206 1.46 -7.64 5.51
CA ALA A 206 1.14 -6.41 6.21
C ALA A 206 0.58 -5.36 5.23
N THR A 207 -0.66 -4.94 5.45
CA THR A 207 -1.28 -3.83 4.72
C THR A 207 -1.18 -2.54 5.51
N ALA A 208 -0.95 -1.42 4.82
CA ALA A 208 -1.01 -0.12 5.44
C ALA A 208 -2.44 0.13 6.00
N PRO A 209 -2.57 0.68 7.23
CA PRO A 209 -3.84 0.67 7.95
C PRO A 209 -4.98 1.39 7.21
N ARG A 210 -6.16 0.78 7.22
CA ARG A 210 -7.37 1.18 6.50
C ARG A 210 -8.10 2.31 7.17
N VAL A 211 -7.63 3.53 6.93
CA VAL A 211 -8.26 4.75 7.43
C VAL A 211 -9.34 5.24 6.45
N THR A 212 -10.56 5.47 6.93
CA THR A 212 -11.53 6.39 6.29
C THR A 212 -11.58 7.70 7.07
N LEU A 213 -11.79 8.80 6.36
CA LEU A 213 -11.91 10.13 6.95
C LEU A 213 -12.98 10.90 6.18
N ASP A 214 -14.17 10.96 6.77
CA ASP A 214 -15.36 11.55 6.17
C ASP A 214 -15.71 12.83 6.93
N VAL A 215 -16.06 13.88 6.20
CA VAL A 215 -16.50 15.16 6.78
C VAL A 215 -17.83 15.55 6.17
N LEU A 216 -18.81 15.87 7.00
CA LEU A 216 -20.08 16.40 6.51
C LEU A 216 -19.82 17.79 5.90
N PRO A 217 -20.02 18.00 4.58
CA PRO A 217 -18.97 18.72 3.86
C PRO A 217 -19.17 20.24 3.83
N TYR A 218 -20.33 20.74 4.24
CA TYR A 218 -20.75 22.11 3.96
C TYR A 218 -21.41 22.81 5.15
N ALA A 219 -20.63 23.62 5.85
CA ALA A 219 -21.16 24.66 6.73
C ALA A 219 -21.60 25.88 5.89
N TYR A 220 -22.71 25.73 5.17
CA TYR A 220 -23.25 26.81 4.32
C TYR A 220 -23.55 28.08 5.13
N LEU A 221 -23.28 29.23 4.50
CA LEU A 221 -23.70 30.53 5.00
C LEU A 221 -25.03 30.93 4.37
N GLU A 222 -26.03 31.16 5.23
CA GLU A 222 -27.33 31.71 4.81
C GLU A 222 -27.17 33.16 4.30
N PRO A 223 -28.03 33.62 3.37
CA PRO A 223 -28.00 35.00 2.90
C PRO A 223 -28.02 36.04 4.03
N GLY A 224 -27.13 37.03 3.93
CA GLY A 224 -26.96 38.06 4.95
C GLY A 224 -26.02 37.67 6.10
N GLN A 225 -25.59 36.40 6.20
CA GLN A 225 -24.48 36.05 7.07
C GLN A 225 -23.18 36.65 6.52
N THR A 226 -22.49 37.42 7.36
CA THR A 226 -21.07 37.72 7.20
C THR A 226 -20.25 36.46 7.44
N PHE A 227 -19.12 36.31 6.73
CA PHE A 227 -17.91 35.67 7.25
C PHE A 227 -17.39 36.50 8.44
N ALA A 228 -18.15 36.53 9.53
CA ALA A 228 -17.59 36.86 10.83
C ALA A 228 -16.67 35.70 11.24
N LEU A 229 -15.63 36.00 12.03
CA LEU A 229 -14.70 35.04 12.63
C LEU A 229 -15.34 34.07 13.65
N ASN A 230 -16.66 33.87 13.59
CA ASN A 230 -17.37 32.84 14.35
C ASN A 230 -17.13 31.50 13.65
N PRO A 231 -16.30 30.60 14.21
CA PRO A 231 -16.06 29.32 13.58
C PRO A 231 -17.37 28.54 13.48
N LYS A 232 -17.73 28.08 12.28
CA LYS A 232 -18.74 27.03 12.18
C LYS A 232 -18.11 25.72 12.65
N THR A 233 -18.94 24.89 13.25
CA THR A 233 -18.62 23.51 13.58
C THR A 233 -18.97 22.60 12.39
N THR A 234 -18.10 21.66 12.06
CA THR A 234 -18.44 20.50 11.22
C THR A 234 -18.14 19.21 11.98
N SER A 235 -18.86 18.14 11.65
CA SER A 235 -18.62 16.81 12.20
C SER A 235 -17.68 16.05 11.27
N ILE A 236 -16.58 15.55 11.84
CA ILE A 236 -15.61 14.68 11.19
C ILE A 236 -15.71 13.29 11.80
N THR A 237 -15.97 12.29 10.96
CA THR A 237 -16.00 10.88 11.34
C THR A 237 -14.83 10.14 10.72
N TRP A 238 -14.18 9.27 11.50
CA TRP A 238 -13.12 8.40 11.00
C TRP A 238 -13.32 6.96 11.47
N THR A 239 -12.98 6.04 10.59
CA THR A 239 -12.97 4.60 10.86
C THR A 239 -11.58 4.08 10.54
N ILE A 240 -11.01 3.25 11.40
CA ILE A 240 -9.73 2.57 11.14
C ILE A 240 -10.00 1.07 11.20
N ALA A 241 -9.96 0.41 10.06
CA ALA A 241 -10.37 -0.99 9.92
C ALA A 241 -9.21 -1.98 10.13
N ASP A 242 -8.36 -1.74 11.14
CA ASP A 242 -7.24 -2.63 11.52
C ASP A 242 -7.07 -2.71 13.03
N LYS A 243 -6.59 -3.86 13.52
CA LYS A 243 -6.50 -4.15 14.97
C LYS A 243 -5.22 -3.63 15.61
N ASP A 244 -4.16 -3.48 14.82
CA ASP A 244 -2.80 -3.26 15.31
C ASP A 244 -2.35 -1.80 15.19
N ILE A 245 -3.25 -0.86 15.49
CA ILE A 245 -2.93 0.58 15.49
C ILE A 245 -2.16 0.97 16.75
N LYS A 246 -0.95 1.51 16.56
CA LYS A 246 -0.06 1.99 17.62
C LYS A 246 -0.39 3.42 18.02
N THR A 247 -0.52 4.32 17.04
CA THR A 247 -0.83 5.75 17.25
C THR A 247 -1.47 6.37 16.01
N CYS A 248 -2.48 7.21 16.19
CA CYS A 248 -2.91 8.16 15.17
C CYS A 248 -2.67 9.60 15.62
N THR A 249 -2.12 10.42 14.71
CA THR A 249 -1.90 11.86 14.86
C THR A 249 -2.91 12.61 14.00
N ARG A 250 -3.65 13.53 14.62
CA ARG A 250 -4.60 14.42 13.94
C ARG A 250 -4.02 15.82 13.82
N SER A 251 -4.03 16.37 12.61
CA SER A 251 -3.61 17.74 12.32
C SER A 251 -4.55 18.40 11.31
N CYS A 252 -4.43 19.72 11.13
CA CYS A 252 -5.18 20.44 10.09
C CYS A 252 -4.35 21.61 9.53
N SER A 253 -4.66 22.03 8.30
CA SER A 253 -3.97 23.14 7.62
C SER A 253 -4.90 23.91 6.68
N ASP A 254 -4.49 25.11 6.23
CA ASP A 254 -5.11 25.80 5.08
C ASP A 254 -4.49 25.42 3.72
N GLY A 255 -3.66 24.36 3.70
CA GLY A 255 -2.79 23.97 2.59
C GLY A 255 -1.43 24.67 2.55
N THR A 256 -1.19 25.67 3.39
CA THR A 256 0.10 26.40 3.51
C THR A 256 0.61 26.45 4.96
N ASN A 257 -0.28 26.67 5.92
CA ASN A 257 -0.01 26.85 7.34
C ASN A 257 -0.73 25.77 8.16
N THR A 258 -0.08 25.25 9.20
CA THR A 258 -0.74 24.43 10.23
C THR A 258 -1.73 25.30 11.02
N LEU A 259 -2.95 24.81 11.17
CA LEU A 259 -4.01 25.48 11.92
C LEU A 259 -4.23 24.83 13.29
N ASN A 260 -4.79 25.58 14.24
CA ASN A 260 -5.22 25.03 15.53
C ASN A 260 -6.73 24.72 15.48
N CYS A 261 -7.09 23.53 15.01
CA CYS A 261 -8.48 23.07 14.98
C CYS A 261 -8.86 22.44 16.32
N THR A 262 -9.40 23.26 17.23
CA THR A 262 -9.95 22.83 18.51
C THR A 262 -10.92 21.65 18.32
N GLY A 263 -10.71 20.58 19.08
CA GLY A 263 -11.48 19.33 18.98
C GLY A 263 -10.91 18.29 18.01
N TRP A 264 -10.01 18.67 17.09
CA TRP A 264 -9.37 17.74 16.16
C TRP A 264 -7.96 17.34 16.60
N THR A 265 -7.12 18.30 16.97
CA THR A 265 -5.67 18.06 17.11
C THR A 265 -5.32 17.17 18.31
N GLY A 266 -4.44 16.18 18.10
CA GLY A 266 -3.85 15.36 19.16
C GLY A 266 -3.44 13.97 18.70
N ASN A 267 -2.85 13.20 19.61
CA ASN A 267 -2.51 11.80 19.40
C ASN A 267 -3.46 10.90 20.17
N ASP A 268 -4.05 9.90 19.52
CA ASP A 268 -4.94 8.92 20.14
C ASP A 268 -4.66 7.52 19.58
N SER A 269 -4.93 6.48 20.38
CA SER A 269 -5.02 5.08 19.92
C SER A 269 -6.47 4.69 19.59
N ILE A 270 -7.32 5.68 19.28
CA ILE A 270 -8.76 5.52 19.08
C ILE A 270 -9.02 5.07 17.65
N VAL A 271 -9.42 3.80 17.52
CA VAL A 271 -9.68 3.11 16.25
C VAL A 271 -10.80 3.77 15.44
N ASN A 272 -11.89 4.18 16.07
CA ASN A 272 -13.03 4.85 15.39
C ASN A 272 -13.49 6.06 16.22
N GLY A 273 -13.87 7.16 15.57
CA GLY A 273 -14.34 8.34 16.30
C GLY A 273 -15.15 9.34 15.48
N ASN A 274 -15.73 10.30 16.20
CA ASN A 274 -16.40 11.48 15.68
C ASN A 274 -15.96 12.69 16.50
N ALA A 275 -15.69 13.82 15.84
CA ALA A 275 -15.43 15.10 16.48
C ALA A 275 -16.18 16.23 15.78
N ASP A 276 -16.89 17.05 16.56
CA ASP A 276 -17.35 18.36 16.12
C ASP A 276 -16.19 19.35 16.24
N VAL A 277 -15.72 19.86 15.10
CA VAL A 277 -14.50 20.67 15.02
C VAL A 277 -14.78 22.06 14.50
N SER A 278 -14.08 23.05 15.07
CA SER A 278 -14.06 24.41 14.54
C SER A 278 -13.31 24.44 13.20
N VAL A 279 -13.91 25.07 12.18
CA VAL A 279 -13.28 25.31 10.87
C VAL A 279 -12.87 26.81 10.80
N PRO A 280 -11.62 27.19 11.09
CA PRO A 280 -11.23 28.60 11.30
C PRO A 280 -10.84 29.40 10.04
N ALA A 281 -10.71 28.75 8.87
CA ALA A 281 -10.31 29.37 7.61
C ALA A 281 -11.29 28.99 6.48
N SER A 282 -11.30 29.74 5.37
CA SER A 282 -12.19 29.50 4.22
C SER A 282 -12.00 28.13 3.55
N LYS A 283 -10.81 27.54 3.74
CA LYS A 283 -10.46 26.16 3.39
C LYS A 283 -9.69 25.56 4.55
N VAL A 284 -10.07 24.36 4.98
CA VAL A 284 -9.34 23.58 5.99
C VAL A 284 -9.21 22.14 5.50
N ILE A 285 -7.97 21.67 5.45
CA ILE A 285 -7.62 20.28 5.17
C ILE A 285 -7.35 19.62 6.52
N TYR A 286 -8.20 18.68 6.89
CA TYR A 286 -8.02 17.83 8.06
C TYR A 286 -7.21 16.60 7.67
N THR A 287 -6.16 16.29 8.42
CA THR A 287 -5.26 15.17 8.18
C THR A 287 -5.33 14.21 9.36
N LEU A 288 -5.48 12.91 9.05
CA LEU A 288 -5.36 11.80 9.99
C LEU A 288 -4.19 10.92 9.51
N GLU A 289 -3.09 10.91 10.25
CA GLU A 289 -1.92 10.05 10.03
C GLU A 289 -1.95 8.93 11.07
N CYS A 290 -2.13 7.68 10.65
CA CYS A 290 -2.14 6.52 11.54
C CYS A 290 -0.92 5.63 11.31
N LYS A 291 -0.35 5.13 12.42
CA LYS A 291 0.77 4.19 12.46
C LYS A 291 0.33 2.90 13.13
N ASP A 292 0.63 1.78 12.50
CA ASP A 292 0.44 0.46 13.10
C ASP A 292 1.59 0.10 14.06
N VAL A 293 1.54 -1.10 14.66
CA VAL A 293 2.60 -1.63 15.55
C VAL A 293 3.95 -1.75 14.85
N TYR A 294 3.95 -1.80 13.52
CA TYR A 294 5.10 -1.93 12.64
C TYR A 294 5.64 -0.59 12.10
N ASP A 295 5.05 0.53 12.51
CA ASP A 295 5.34 1.89 12.05
C ASP A 295 5.03 2.16 10.55
N LEU A 296 4.20 1.34 9.88
CA LEU A 296 3.62 1.69 8.58
C LEU A 296 2.65 2.86 8.73
N ILE A 297 2.73 3.84 7.82
CA ILE A 297 1.99 5.10 7.92
C ILE A 297 0.90 5.16 6.83
N THR A 298 -0.37 5.21 7.24
CA THR A 298 -1.45 5.67 6.36
C THR A 298 -1.82 7.10 6.69
N THR A 299 -1.83 7.95 5.66
CA THR A 299 -2.36 9.32 5.74
C THR A 299 -3.65 9.43 4.96
N LYS A 300 -4.69 9.99 5.59
CA LYS A 300 -5.91 10.45 4.91
C LYS A 300 -6.13 11.92 5.15
N THR A 301 -6.68 12.58 4.15
CA THR A 301 -7.04 14.00 4.19
C THR A 301 -8.49 14.18 3.77
N ALA A 302 -9.22 15.02 4.49
CA ALA A 302 -10.54 15.48 4.09
C ALA A 302 -10.56 17.01 4.07
N GLU A 303 -11.16 17.58 3.04
CA GLU A 303 -11.17 19.01 2.80
C GLU A 303 -12.56 19.59 3.10
N VAL A 304 -12.57 20.68 3.85
CA VAL A 304 -13.76 21.49 4.13
C VAL A 304 -13.57 22.86 3.52
N ASN A 305 -14.42 23.19 2.55
CA ASN A 305 -14.48 24.51 1.94
C ASN A 305 -15.73 25.24 2.42
N TYR A 306 -15.56 26.52 2.75
CA TYR A 306 -16.69 27.42 2.98
C TYR A 306 -17.10 28.09 1.67
N GLY A 307 -18.40 28.01 1.37
CA GLY A 307 -19.07 28.75 0.30
C GLY A 307 -20.43 29.28 0.75
N CYS A 308 -20.97 30.22 -0.01
CA CYS A 308 -22.38 30.60 0.10
C CYS A 308 -23.25 29.50 -0.52
N SER A 309 -24.30 29.03 0.15
CA SER A 309 -25.25 28.07 -0.47
C SER A 309 -25.99 28.68 -1.66
N VAL A 310 -26.34 29.96 -1.56
CA VAL A 310 -27.11 30.69 -2.57
C VAL A 310 -26.64 32.14 -2.62
N GLY A 311 -25.51 32.42 -3.27
CA GLY A 311 -25.02 33.80 -3.33
C GLY A 311 -23.70 34.07 -4.02
N VAL A 312 -23.45 35.36 -4.24
CA VAL A 312 -22.13 35.88 -4.66
C VAL A 312 -21.45 36.46 -3.42
N CYS A 313 -20.18 36.15 -3.22
CA CYS A 313 -19.39 36.79 -2.17
C CYS A 313 -19.12 38.26 -2.54
N GLU A 314 -19.60 39.20 -1.73
CA GLU A 314 -19.15 40.59 -1.84
C GLU A 314 -17.70 40.68 -1.33
N THR A 315 -16.74 40.74 -2.25
CA THR A 315 -15.29 40.81 -1.98
C THR A 315 -14.90 41.90 -0.99
N ASN A 316 -15.64 43.01 -0.98
CA ASN A 316 -15.38 44.17 -0.11
C ASN A 316 -15.99 44.07 1.30
N THR A 317 -16.93 43.14 1.53
CA THR A 317 -17.69 43.04 2.80
C THR A 317 -17.63 41.66 3.45
N LEU A 318 -17.10 40.65 2.74
CA LEU A 318 -17.09 39.24 3.14
C LEU A 318 -18.49 38.72 3.52
N LYS A 319 -19.53 39.19 2.83
CA LYS A 319 -20.92 38.76 3.03
C LYS A 319 -21.36 37.82 1.92
N CYS A 320 -22.10 36.78 2.31
CA CYS A 320 -22.94 36.04 1.37
C CYS A 320 -24.18 36.88 1.03
N LYS A 321 -24.18 37.46 -0.16
CA LYS A 321 -25.34 38.16 -0.70
C LYS A 321 -26.20 37.16 -1.46
N ALA A 322 -27.49 37.05 -1.11
CA ALA A 322 -28.45 36.31 -1.93
C ALA A 322 -28.30 36.74 -3.39
N HIS A 323 -28.07 35.78 -4.28
CA HIS A 323 -28.17 36.07 -5.71
C HIS A 323 -29.65 36.35 -6.03
N SER A 324 -29.93 37.41 -6.79
CA SER A 324 -31.30 37.77 -7.14
C SER A 324 -31.80 36.91 -8.31
N GLY A 325 -32.03 35.63 -8.02
CA GLY A 325 -32.48 34.61 -8.97
C GLY A 325 -32.47 33.21 -8.34
N THR A 326 -33.24 32.28 -8.88
CA THR A 326 -33.24 30.88 -8.45
C THR A 326 -31.96 30.18 -8.91
N PHE A 327 -30.96 30.12 -8.04
CA PHE A 327 -29.80 29.27 -8.25
C PHE A 327 -30.11 27.85 -7.80
N PHE A 328 -29.89 26.87 -8.67
CA PHE A 328 -29.90 25.45 -8.30
C PHE A 328 -28.45 25.00 -8.22
N ALA A 329 -27.96 24.70 -7.01
CA ALA A 329 -26.66 24.08 -6.84
C ALA A 329 -26.75 22.63 -7.36
N VAL A 330 -26.22 22.40 -8.56
CA VAL A 330 -25.98 21.04 -9.07
C VAL A 330 -24.84 20.42 -8.27
N THR A 331 -25.03 19.18 -7.84
CA THR A 331 -24.27 18.51 -6.78
C THR A 331 -22.88 18.00 -7.22
N SER A 332 -22.23 18.66 -8.18
CA SER A 332 -21.03 18.18 -8.86
C SER A 332 -19.89 19.21 -8.89
N GLY A 333 -18.94 19.05 -7.96
CA GLY A 333 -17.53 19.35 -8.20
C GLY A 333 -17.05 20.79 -8.01
N ASP A 334 -17.42 21.70 -8.91
CA ASP A 334 -16.46 22.73 -9.35
C ASP A 334 -16.73 24.20 -8.97
N ASP A 335 -17.85 24.55 -8.34
CA ASP A 335 -18.19 25.97 -8.13
C ASP A 335 -17.81 26.57 -6.76
N ALA A 336 -17.12 27.71 -6.83
CA ALA A 336 -16.99 28.73 -5.79
C ALA A 336 -16.10 28.42 -4.55
N SER A 337 -14.87 27.94 -4.77
CA SER A 337 -13.81 28.25 -3.80
C SER A 337 -13.54 29.77 -3.78
N CYS A 338 -13.53 30.40 -2.60
CA CYS A 338 -13.58 31.87 -2.45
C CYS A 338 -12.25 32.61 -2.74
N LYS A 339 -11.52 32.25 -3.81
CA LYS A 339 -10.28 32.93 -4.26
C LYS A 339 -10.50 33.70 -5.58
N GLY A 340 -11.02 34.93 -5.48
CA GLY A 340 -10.94 35.92 -6.58
C GLY A 340 -12.27 36.51 -7.05
N GLY A 341 -13.41 35.92 -6.67
CA GLY A 341 -14.73 36.33 -7.17
C GLY A 341 -15.05 35.75 -8.55
N CYS A 342 -16.34 35.70 -8.90
CA CYS A 342 -16.84 35.02 -10.12
C CYS A 342 -16.43 35.68 -11.45
N GLU A 343 -15.57 36.70 -11.45
CA GLU A 343 -15.14 37.43 -12.65
C GLU A 343 -13.84 36.86 -13.27
N SER A 344 -13.06 36.07 -12.52
CA SER A 344 -11.79 35.47 -12.99
C SER A 344 -11.89 34.01 -13.42
N ASP A 345 -13.05 33.38 -13.24
CA ASP A 345 -13.31 31.99 -13.62
C ASP A 345 -13.98 31.93 -15.00
N SER A 346 -13.36 31.22 -15.95
CA SER A 346 -13.89 31.04 -17.31
C SER A 346 -15.25 30.38 -17.32
N ASP A 347 -15.53 29.53 -16.35
CA ASP A 347 -16.67 28.63 -16.36
C ASP A 347 -17.91 29.35 -15.80
N CYS A 348 -17.69 30.36 -14.94
CA CYS A 348 -18.70 31.35 -14.57
C CYS A 348 -19.13 32.24 -15.75
N VAL A 349 -18.21 32.62 -16.64
CA VAL A 349 -18.52 33.44 -17.83
C VAL A 349 -19.40 32.67 -18.82
N LEU A 350 -19.13 31.39 -19.04
CA LEU A 350 -19.94 30.53 -19.92
C LEU A 350 -21.39 30.37 -19.43
N ARG A 351 -21.63 30.40 -18.12
CA ARG A 351 -22.97 30.22 -17.52
C ARG A 351 -23.86 31.46 -17.53
N GLN A 352 -23.31 32.65 -17.80
CA GLN A 352 -24.12 33.86 -18.03
C GLN A 352 -24.77 33.87 -19.44
N GLY A 353 -24.29 33.03 -20.36
CA GLY A 353 -24.95 32.75 -21.63
C GLY A 353 -26.15 31.83 -21.44
N SER A 354 -27.37 32.37 -21.50
CA SER A 354 -28.58 31.58 -21.38
C SER A 354 -28.67 30.48 -22.44
N ASN A 355 -28.89 29.24 -21.97
CA ASN A 355 -29.55 28.07 -22.62
C ASN A 355 -28.83 26.71 -22.46
N TRP A 356 -27.68 26.63 -21.79
CA TRP A 356 -27.11 25.30 -21.52
C TRP A 356 -27.89 24.58 -20.41
N ARG A 357 -28.40 23.38 -20.72
CA ARG A 357 -28.89 22.40 -19.75
C ARG A 357 -28.05 21.15 -19.92
N GLU A 358 -27.42 20.70 -18.85
CA GLU A 358 -26.91 19.35 -18.79
C GLU A 358 -28.10 18.38 -18.77
N VAL A 359 -28.03 17.36 -19.62
CA VAL A 359 -28.90 16.19 -19.54
C VAL A 359 -27.97 15.02 -19.22
N ALA A 360 -27.99 14.58 -17.97
CA ALA A 360 -27.13 13.51 -17.50
C ALA A 360 -27.40 12.18 -18.23
N PRO A 361 -26.39 11.30 -18.35
CA PRO A 361 -26.61 9.88 -18.65
C PRO A 361 -27.30 9.15 -17.49
#